data_AF-A0A8K0GD31-F1
#
_entry.id   AF-A0A8K0GD31-F1
#
_cell.length_a   1.000
_cell.length_b   1.000
_cell.length_c   1.000
_cell.angle_alpha   90.00
_cell.angle_beta   90.00
_cell.angle_gamma   90.00
#
_symmetry.space_group_name_H-M   'P 1'
#
loop_
_entity.id
_entity.type
_entity.pdbx_description
1 polymer ?
#
loop_
_entity_poly.entity_id
_entity_poly.type
_entity_poly.pdbx_seq_one_letter_code
_entity_poly.pdbx_strand_id
1 'polypeptide(L)'
;MDIQEIQETLKDANDYLTRLKKLNAELSYAEQQIEVTSKETETNIQKVFDRLLTSIKLALFIRRDDLLNKTTKIRERGLTPLIESRKVVENKIENTSNLIILGQNLLKTNCNDKCAINEFANKSSLLGSLPEVPHLKEVPHLSFQYELNSEKDLIYICQNIGSVIHSSPVQISSLKEKPGAILVRWNISDNDDHLSDVQEYELQKAFGNLINDKHLQDNFRTCYIGTDTQHLAKDLVLNQQYTFRVRCKFEGEAEWSPWSIFEVCSTKLKPFCWRDNKHFVLTNESKIATPVNNSPSMLFSNVTEFNAGYSVDFTFLECDTNLNDTFVGLFATDDISEAAKITDTESICIEAVGNIYGSGSKKSTQFPSVIRGTKICFTCEKKDQNKLRINIDSCGKRVTYDWSINNKQIYFGARFNSAKWKIMLD
;
A
#
# COMPACT_ATOMS: atom_id res chain seq x y z
N MET A 1 -56.60 22.67 -21.94
CA MET A 1 -55.27 23.00 -21.41
C MET A 1 -55.32 24.45 -20.99
N ASP A 2 -55.39 24.69 -19.68
CA ASP A 2 -55.45 26.04 -19.11
C ASP A 2 -54.06 26.70 -19.16
N ILE A 3 -53.98 28.03 -19.09
CA ILE A 3 -52.71 28.79 -19.10
C ILE A 3 -51.79 28.30 -17.97
N GLN A 4 -52.37 27.91 -16.83
CA GLN A 4 -51.65 27.37 -15.68
C GLN A 4 -51.04 25.98 -15.97
N GLU A 5 -51.74 25.09 -16.68
CA GLU A 5 -51.18 23.79 -17.12
C GLU A 5 -50.04 23.97 -18.13
N ILE A 6 -50.12 24.96 -19.01
CA ILE A 6 -49.04 25.30 -19.95
C ILE A 6 -47.80 25.78 -19.19
N GLN A 7 -47.98 26.60 -18.14
CA GLN A 7 -46.87 27.09 -17.32
C GLN A 7 -46.19 25.98 -16.51
N GLU A 8 -46.96 25.06 -15.93
CA GLU A 8 -46.42 23.88 -15.22
C GLU A 8 -45.66 22.96 -16.17
N THR A 9 -46.24 22.67 -17.34
CA THR A 9 -45.59 21.84 -18.37
C THR A 9 -44.28 22.48 -18.87
N LEU A 10 -44.26 23.81 -19.06
CA LEU A 10 -43.03 24.53 -19.44
C LEU A 10 -41.96 24.49 -18.35
N LYS A 11 -42.36 24.52 -17.07
CA LYS A 11 -41.43 24.37 -15.95
C LYS A 11 -40.81 22.97 -15.92
N ASP A 12 -41.64 21.93 -16.03
CA ASP A 12 -41.19 20.54 -16.06
C ASP A 12 -40.28 20.25 -17.27
N ALA A 13 -40.61 20.82 -18.44
CA ALA A 13 -39.78 20.72 -19.64
C ALA A 13 -38.41 21.40 -19.46
N ASN A 14 -38.34 22.55 -18.77
CA ASN A 14 -37.08 23.22 -18.47
C ASN A 14 -36.23 22.46 -17.45
N ASP A 15 -36.87 21.88 -16.42
CA ASP A 15 -36.20 21.03 -15.44
C ASP A 15 -35.64 19.76 -16.11
N TYR A 16 -36.41 19.16 -17.02
CA TYR A 16 -35.97 18.03 -17.82
C TYR A 16 -34.80 18.39 -18.76
N LEU A 17 -34.90 19.52 -19.47
CA LEU A 17 -33.81 20.01 -20.33
C LEU A 17 -32.52 20.25 -19.53
N THR A 18 -32.64 20.78 -18.31
CA THR A 18 -31.49 20.99 -17.42
C THR A 18 -30.84 19.67 -17.02
N ARG A 19 -31.64 18.64 -16.69
CA ARG A 19 -31.15 17.28 -16.42
C ARG A 19 -30.46 16.68 -17.64
N LEU A 20 -31.02 16.83 -18.84
CA LEU A 20 -30.41 16.35 -20.08
C LEU A 20 -29.06 17.02 -20.36
N LYS A 21 -28.96 18.34 -20.16
CA LYS A 21 -27.69 19.07 -20.30
C LYS A 21 -26.64 18.56 -19.30
N LYS A 22 -27.05 18.29 -18.06
CA LYS A 22 -26.16 17.71 -17.05
C LYS A 22 -25.68 16.32 -17.47
N LEU A 23 -26.59 15.45 -17.91
CA LEU A 23 -26.26 14.11 -18.38
C LEU A 23 -25.30 14.15 -19.58
N ASN A 24 -25.52 15.08 -20.53
CA ASN A 24 -24.61 15.25 -21.65
C ASN A 24 -23.20 15.68 -21.22
N ALA A 25 -23.10 16.55 -20.21
CA ALA A 25 -21.80 16.93 -19.64
C ALA A 25 -21.11 15.75 -18.94
N GLU A 26 -21.86 14.91 -18.22
CA GLU A 26 -21.36 13.68 -17.61
C GLU A 26 -20.85 12.68 -18.68
N LEU A 27 -21.54 12.56 -19.82
CA LEU A 27 -21.08 11.75 -20.96
C LEU A 27 -19.80 12.30 -21.58
N SER A 28 -19.71 13.59 -21.84
CA SER A 28 -18.49 14.21 -22.38
C SER A 28 -17.28 14.02 -21.43
N TYR A 29 -17.52 14.07 -20.12
CA TYR A 29 -16.48 13.75 -19.14
C TYR A 29 -16.06 12.28 -19.21
N ALA A 30 -17.00 11.34 -19.33
CA ALA A 30 -16.70 9.92 -19.48
C ALA A 30 -15.91 9.61 -20.76
N GLU A 31 -16.25 10.26 -21.89
CA GLU A 31 -15.50 10.17 -23.15
C GLU A 31 -14.06 10.68 -22.97
N GLN A 32 -13.89 11.85 -22.36
CA GLN A 32 -12.58 12.42 -22.08
C GLN A 32 -11.76 11.54 -21.14
N GLN A 33 -12.40 10.94 -20.15
CA GLN A 33 -11.74 10.00 -19.24
C GLN A 33 -11.15 8.81 -20.00
N ILE A 34 -11.92 8.17 -20.89
CA ILE A 34 -11.45 7.03 -21.70
C ILE A 34 -10.26 7.43 -22.57
N GLU A 35 -10.35 8.56 -23.27
CA GLU A 35 -9.28 9.02 -24.17
C GLU A 35 -7.98 9.25 -23.40
N VAL A 36 -8.08 9.90 -22.23
CA VAL A 36 -6.91 10.23 -21.42
C VAL A 36 -6.32 8.98 -20.78
N THR A 37 -7.13 8.10 -20.18
CA THR A 37 -6.63 6.87 -19.54
C THR A 37 -6.10 5.87 -20.56
N SER A 38 -6.69 5.80 -21.75
CA SER A 38 -6.17 5.00 -22.87
C SER A 38 -4.77 5.47 -23.24
N LYS A 39 -4.58 6.77 -23.49
CA LYS A 39 -3.26 7.33 -23.86
C LYS A 39 -2.21 7.17 -22.76
N GLU A 40 -2.60 7.37 -21.50
CA GLU A 40 -1.72 7.12 -20.34
C GLU A 40 -1.33 5.63 -20.26
N THR A 41 -2.28 4.72 -20.51
CA THR A 41 -2.06 3.27 -20.51
C THR A 41 -1.14 2.84 -21.65
N GLU A 42 -1.36 3.31 -22.88
CA GLU A 42 -0.49 3.06 -24.03
C GLU A 42 0.95 3.52 -23.77
N THR A 43 1.12 4.71 -23.21
CA THR A 43 2.43 5.25 -22.84
C THR A 43 3.12 4.38 -21.80
N ASN A 44 2.38 3.89 -20.80
CA ASN A 44 2.91 3.02 -19.77
C ASN A 44 3.31 1.64 -20.33
N ILE A 45 2.48 1.04 -21.19
CA ILE A 45 2.78 -0.21 -21.89
C ILE A 45 4.10 -0.05 -22.66
N GLN A 46 4.21 0.98 -23.50
CA GLN A 46 5.43 1.24 -24.26
C GLN A 46 6.66 1.35 -23.33
N LYS A 47 6.57 2.18 -22.29
CA LYS A 47 7.66 2.38 -21.33
C LYS A 47 8.10 1.09 -20.63
N VAL A 48 7.14 0.26 -20.20
CA VAL A 48 7.43 -1.00 -19.51
C VAL A 48 8.09 -2.00 -20.46
N PHE A 49 7.56 -2.16 -21.67
CA PHE A 49 8.11 -3.09 -22.65
C PHE A 49 9.46 -2.64 -23.20
N ASP A 50 9.68 -1.33 -23.39
CA ASP A 50 10.99 -0.78 -23.79
C ASP A 50 12.05 -1.06 -22.71
N ARG A 51 11.69 -0.89 -21.44
CA ARG A 51 12.55 -1.23 -20.30
C ARG A 51 12.84 -2.73 -20.28
N LEU A 52 11.83 -3.57 -20.42
CA LEU A 52 11.99 -5.03 -20.43
C LEU A 52 12.90 -5.48 -21.58
N LEU A 53 12.67 -4.96 -22.78
CA LEU A 53 13.47 -5.23 -23.96
C LEU A 53 14.94 -4.87 -23.73
N THR A 54 15.20 -3.71 -23.12
CA THR A 54 16.56 -3.27 -22.78
C THR A 54 17.22 -4.24 -21.81
N SER A 55 16.52 -4.64 -20.75
CA SER A 55 17.03 -5.58 -19.74
C SER A 55 17.31 -6.96 -20.31
N ILE A 56 16.39 -7.52 -21.12
CA ILE A 56 16.57 -8.84 -21.74
C ILE A 56 17.75 -8.82 -22.72
N LYS A 57 17.84 -7.79 -23.57
CA LYS A 57 18.97 -7.63 -24.49
C LYS A 57 20.29 -7.59 -23.74
N LEU A 58 20.39 -6.78 -22.68
CA LEU A 58 21.60 -6.68 -21.88
C LEU A 58 21.99 -8.02 -21.25
N ALA A 59 21.03 -8.75 -20.68
CA ALA A 59 21.28 -10.07 -20.10
C ALA A 59 21.82 -11.08 -21.13
N LEU A 60 21.24 -11.08 -22.34
CA LEU A 60 21.69 -11.93 -23.44
C LEU A 60 23.10 -11.54 -23.92
N PHE A 61 23.40 -10.25 -24.02
CA PHE A 61 24.75 -9.77 -24.38
C PHE A 61 25.79 -10.20 -23.36
N ILE A 62 25.54 -9.98 -22.06
CA ILE A 62 26.44 -10.39 -20.98
C ILE A 62 26.68 -11.90 -21.03
N ARG A 63 25.62 -12.70 -21.22
CA ARG A 63 25.73 -14.15 -21.28
C ARG A 63 26.55 -14.63 -22.48
N ARG A 64 26.34 -14.05 -23.65
CA ARG A 64 27.12 -14.36 -24.86
C ARG A 64 28.59 -14.06 -24.64
N ASP A 65 28.92 -12.89 -24.09
CA ASP A 65 30.30 -12.47 -23.91
C ASP A 65 31.01 -13.32 -22.83
N ASP A 66 30.30 -13.74 -21.78
CA ASP A 66 30.81 -14.75 -20.81
C ASP A 66 31.16 -16.08 -21.50
N LEU A 67 30.30 -16.59 -22.37
CA LEU A 67 30.56 -17.84 -23.11
C LEU A 67 31.77 -17.71 -24.06
N LEU A 68 31.88 -16.59 -24.79
CA LEU A 68 33.02 -16.31 -25.67
C LEU A 68 34.33 -16.18 -24.86
N ASN A 69 34.29 -15.53 -23.70
CA ASN A 69 35.43 -15.42 -22.81
C ASN A 69 35.86 -16.78 -22.25
N LYS A 70 34.90 -17.64 -21.87
CA LYS A 70 35.19 -19.02 -21.44
C LYS A 70 35.89 -19.82 -22.54
N THR A 71 35.38 -19.77 -23.78
CA THR A 71 36.00 -20.41 -24.94
C THR A 71 37.43 -19.92 -25.16
N THR A 72 37.66 -18.60 -25.08
CA THR A 72 38.98 -17.99 -25.24
C THR A 72 39.96 -18.48 -24.16
N LYS A 73 39.53 -18.50 -22.90
CA LYS A 73 40.35 -18.99 -21.78
C LYS A 73 40.72 -20.47 -21.91
N ILE A 74 39.78 -21.32 -22.35
CA ILE A 74 40.07 -22.75 -22.55
C ILE A 74 41.03 -22.93 -23.72
N ARG A 75 40.83 -22.19 -24.82
CA ARG A 75 41.72 -22.19 -25.98
C ARG A 75 43.16 -21.81 -25.59
N GLU A 76 43.33 -20.73 -24.83
CA GLU A 76 44.65 -20.29 -24.38
C GLU A 76 45.33 -21.35 -23.51
N ARG A 77 44.63 -21.87 -22.49
CA ARG A 77 45.18 -22.93 -21.62
C ARG A 77 45.52 -24.21 -22.39
N GLY A 78 44.72 -24.58 -23.39
CA GLY A 78 44.95 -25.78 -24.20
C GLY A 78 46.10 -25.63 -25.20
N LEU A 79 46.31 -24.44 -25.76
CA LEU A 79 47.37 -24.19 -26.73
C LEU A 79 48.75 -24.03 -26.10
N THR A 80 48.87 -23.48 -24.89
CA THR A 80 50.15 -23.28 -24.21
C THR A 80 51.05 -24.52 -24.17
N PRO A 81 50.61 -25.69 -23.66
CA PRO A 81 51.45 -26.88 -23.62
C PRO A 81 51.83 -27.38 -25.01
N LEU A 82 50.94 -27.23 -26.02
CA LEU A 82 51.23 -27.64 -27.39
C LEU A 82 52.31 -26.76 -28.04
N ILE A 83 52.29 -25.46 -27.76
CA ILE A 83 53.32 -24.53 -28.23
C ILE A 83 54.67 -24.85 -27.57
N GLU A 84 54.68 -25.15 -26.26
CA GLU A 84 55.88 -25.52 -25.53
C GLU A 84 56.46 -26.86 -26.03
N SER A 85 55.62 -27.89 -26.18
CA SER A 85 56.03 -29.16 -26.77
C SER A 85 56.59 -29.00 -28.18
N ARG A 86 55.99 -28.13 -29.01
CA ARG A 86 56.49 -27.83 -30.36
C ARG A 86 57.91 -27.26 -30.33
N LYS A 87 58.18 -26.29 -29.45
CA LYS A 87 59.53 -25.71 -29.31
C LYS A 87 60.58 -26.76 -28.94
N VAL A 88 60.22 -27.68 -28.03
CA VAL A 88 61.12 -28.78 -27.64
C VAL A 88 61.40 -29.72 -28.82
N VAL A 89 60.38 -30.05 -29.61
CA VAL A 89 60.50 -30.89 -30.81
C VAL A 89 61.35 -30.19 -31.87
N GLU A 90 61.09 -28.91 -32.17
CA GLU A 90 61.84 -28.12 -33.15
C GLU A 90 63.32 -28.01 -32.78
N ASN A 91 63.65 -27.73 -31.51
CA ASN A 91 65.03 -27.70 -31.03
C ASN A 91 65.72 -29.07 -31.18
N LYS A 92 65.02 -30.18 -30.91
CA LYS A 92 65.57 -31.52 -31.13
C LYS A 92 65.81 -31.80 -32.61
N ILE A 93 64.88 -31.42 -33.50
CA ILE A 93 65.04 -31.54 -34.95
C ILE A 93 66.27 -30.77 -35.43
N GLU A 94 66.44 -29.52 -34.99
CA GLU A 94 67.59 -28.69 -35.36
C GLU A 94 68.91 -29.29 -34.87
N ASN A 95 68.98 -29.66 -33.59
CA ASN A 95 70.19 -30.27 -33.00
C ASN A 95 70.57 -31.58 -33.70
N THR A 96 69.59 -32.45 -33.99
CA THR A 96 69.83 -33.70 -34.72
C THR A 96 70.24 -33.44 -36.17
N SER A 97 69.66 -32.45 -36.83
CA SER A 97 70.05 -32.07 -38.20
C SER A 97 71.49 -31.56 -38.26
N ASN A 98 71.88 -30.69 -37.31
CA ASN A 98 73.25 -30.18 -37.18
C ASN A 98 74.25 -31.32 -36.90
N LEU A 99 73.87 -32.29 -36.07
CA LEU A 99 74.68 -33.48 -35.80
C LEU A 99 74.88 -34.33 -37.06
N ILE A 100 73.81 -34.54 -37.85
CA ILE A 100 73.88 -35.28 -39.12
C ILE A 100 74.84 -34.59 -40.10
N ILE A 101 74.73 -33.26 -40.26
CA ILE A 101 75.61 -32.48 -41.13
C ILE A 101 77.07 -32.60 -40.67
N LEU A 102 77.33 -32.47 -39.36
CA LEU A 102 78.66 -32.59 -38.79
C LEU A 102 79.26 -33.99 -39.03
N GLY A 103 78.46 -35.05 -38.83
CA GLY A 103 78.85 -36.43 -39.14
C GLY A 103 79.14 -36.66 -40.62
N GLN A 104 78.30 -36.15 -41.52
CA GLN A 104 78.52 -36.24 -42.98
C GLN A 104 79.80 -35.51 -43.42
N ASN A 105 80.11 -34.37 -42.82
CA ASN A 105 81.32 -33.61 -43.12
C ASN A 105 82.59 -34.35 -42.66
N LEU A 106 82.56 -34.95 -41.46
CA LEU A 106 83.66 -35.79 -40.95
C LEU A 106 83.94 -36.98 -41.89
N LEU A 107 82.88 -37.65 -42.37
CA LEU A 107 82.99 -38.78 -43.29
C LEU A 107 83.55 -38.38 -44.68
N LYS A 108 83.16 -37.22 -45.21
CA LYS A 108 83.61 -36.76 -46.54
C LYS A 108 85.08 -36.30 -46.57
N THR A 109 85.58 -35.75 -45.46
CA THR A 109 86.91 -35.12 -45.41
C THR A 109 88.03 -36.06 -44.94
N ASN A 110 87.71 -37.30 -44.51
CA ASN A 110 88.69 -38.19 -43.83
C ASN A 110 89.47 -37.46 -42.73
N CYS A 111 88.78 -36.55 -42.02
CA CYS A 111 89.40 -35.63 -41.08
C CYS A 111 89.64 -36.33 -39.73
N ASN A 112 90.91 -36.47 -39.34
CA ASN A 112 91.33 -36.97 -38.01
C ASN A 112 91.37 -35.85 -36.95
N ASP A 113 90.60 -34.77 -37.12
CA ASP A 113 90.49 -33.72 -36.11
C ASP A 113 89.78 -34.26 -34.87
N LYS A 114 90.59 -34.56 -33.84
CA LYS A 114 90.13 -35.06 -32.55
C LYS A 114 89.09 -34.14 -31.91
N CYS A 115 89.14 -32.84 -32.17
CA CYS A 115 88.20 -31.88 -31.60
C CYS A 115 86.79 -32.08 -32.18
N ALA A 116 86.68 -32.14 -33.51
CA ALA A 116 85.41 -32.35 -34.20
C ALA A 116 84.82 -33.76 -33.97
N ILE A 117 85.68 -34.79 -33.86
CA ILE A 117 85.25 -36.15 -33.50
C ILE A 117 84.71 -36.21 -32.06
N ASN A 118 85.37 -35.52 -31.12
CA ASN A 118 84.90 -35.45 -29.73
C ASN A 118 83.59 -34.65 -29.61
N GLU A 119 83.44 -33.58 -30.40
CA GLU A 119 82.20 -32.81 -30.47
C GLU A 119 81.04 -33.65 -31.03
N PHE A 120 81.29 -34.44 -32.08
CA PHE A 120 80.33 -35.42 -32.60
C PHE A 120 79.95 -36.46 -31.55
N ALA A 121 80.95 -37.06 -30.88
CA ALA A 121 80.71 -38.06 -29.83
C ALA A 121 79.86 -37.48 -28.69
N ASN A 122 80.19 -36.27 -28.22
CA ASN A 122 79.43 -35.58 -27.19
C ASN A 122 77.98 -35.31 -27.61
N LYS A 123 77.75 -34.73 -28.81
CA LYS A 123 76.40 -34.46 -29.32
C LYS A 123 75.61 -35.75 -29.61
N SER A 124 76.28 -36.82 -30.03
CA SER A 124 75.65 -38.12 -30.28
C SER A 124 75.18 -38.81 -28.99
N SER A 125 75.87 -38.57 -27.87
CA SER A 125 75.48 -39.11 -26.55
C SER A 125 74.16 -38.54 -26.02
N LEU A 126 73.70 -37.41 -26.59
CA LEU A 126 72.42 -36.78 -26.28
C LEU A 126 71.24 -37.36 -27.08
N LEU A 127 71.50 -38.30 -28.00
CA LEU A 127 70.45 -39.04 -28.71
C LEU A 127 69.89 -40.14 -27.80
N GLY A 128 68.58 -40.29 -27.72
CA GLY A 128 68.01 -41.47 -27.05
C GLY A 128 66.54 -41.40 -26.66
N SER A 129 65.92 -40.22 -26.56
CA SER A 129 64.49 -40.13 -26.24
C SER A 129 63.73 -39.12 -27.08
N LEU A 130 62.55 -39.51 -27.56
CA LEU A 130 61.57 -38.59 -28.12
C LEU A 130 60.94 -37.77 -26.98
N PRO A 131 60.69 -36.48 -27.17
CA PRO A 131 59.94 -35.70 -26.19
C PRO A 131 58.49 -36.21 -26.15
N GLU A 132 57.91 -36.24 -24.95
CA GLU A 132 56.49 -36.56 -24.80
C GLU A 132 55.64 -35.39 -25.31
N VAL A 133 54.58 -35.72 -26.05
CA VAL A 133 53.61 -34.76 -26.57
C VAL A 133 52.20 -35.20 -26.17
N PRO A 134 51.29 -34.27 -25.81
CA PRO A 134 49.93 -34.63 -25.42
C PRO A 134 49.20 -35.42 -26.49
N HIS A 135 48.41 -36.42 -26.10
CA HIS A 135 47.54 -37.13 -27.03
C HIS A 135 46.36 -36.25 -27.47
N LEU A 136 45.85 -36.44 -28.68
CA LEU A 136 44.70 -35.65 -29.18
C LEU A 136 43.46 -35.72 -28.29
N LYS A 137 43.27 -36.83 -27.58
CA LYS A 137 42.17 -37.01 -26.62
C LYS A 137 42.32 -36.15 -25.36
N GLU A 138 43.54 -35.73 -25.06
CA GLU A 138 43.91 -34.87 -23.91
C GLU A 138 43.88 -33.40 -24.30
N VAL A 139 43.84 -33.08 -25.60
CA VAL A 139 43.69 -31.72 -26.11
C VAL A 139 42.22 -31.31 -26.07
N PRO A 140 41.88 -30.12 -25.52
CA PRO A 140 40.50 -29.67 -25.46
C PRO A 140 39.80 -29.61 -26.83
N HIS A 141 38.60 -30.19 -26.91
CA HIS A 141 37.69 -30.04 -28.05
C HIS A 141 36.52 -29.13 -27.64
N LEU A 142 36.45 -27.94 -28.24
CA LEU A 142 35.47 -26.90 -27.88
C LEU A 142 34.22 -27.01 -28.75
N SER A 143 33.06 -27.16 -28.11
CA SER A 143 31.75 -27.13 -28.76
C SER A 143 30.76 -26.29 -27.94
N PHE A 144 29.82 -25.64 -28.61
CA PHE A 144 28.71 -24.92 -27.98
C PHE A 144 27.45 -25.76 -28.11
N GLN A 145 26.76 -25.97 -26.99
CA GLN A 145 25.48 -26.65 -26.92
C GLN A 145 24.42 -25.70 -26.38
N TYR A 146 23.22 -25.76 -26.97
CA TYR A 146 22.08 -24.93 -26.61
C TYR A 146 20.80 -25.76 -26.68
N GLU A 147 19.94 -25.60 -25.68
CA GLU A 147 18.64 -26.29 -25.61
C GLU A 147 17.55 -25.45 -26.27
N LEU A 148 16.89 -26.00 -27.29
CA LEU A 148 15.80 -25.35 -28.03
C LEU A 148 14.56 -25.05 -27.17
N ASN A 149 14.36 -25.76 -26.05
CA ASN A 149 13.20 -25.57 -25.18
C ASN A 149 13.26 -24.23 -24.44
N SER A 150 14.45 -23.79 -24.03
CA SER A 150 14.61 -22.52 -23.32
C SER A 150 14.23 -21.30 -24.18
N GLU A 151 14.41 -21.40 -25.51
CA GLU A 151 13.96 -20.36 -26.44
C GLU A 151 12.43 -20.23 -26.44
N LYS A 152 11.75 -21.38 -26.51
CA LYS A 152 10.29 -21.45 -26.52
C LYS A 152 9.71 -20.93 -25.22
N ASP A 153 10.31 -21.26 -24.08
CA ASP A 153 9.88 -20.77 -22.77
C ASP A 153 10.01 -19.24 -22.69
N LEU A 154 11.11 -18.68 -23.18
CA LEU A 154 11.31 -17.22 -23.22
C LEU A 154 10.28 -16.53 -24.11
N ILE A 155 9.99 -17.10 -25.29
CA ILE A 155 8.96 -16.58 -26.20
C ILE A 155 7.59 -16.66 -25.55
N TYR A 156 7.26 -17.80 -24.94
CA TYR A 156 5.99 -18.01 -24.25
C TYR A 156 5.80 -16.99 -23.12
N ILE A 157 6.84 -16.75 -22.31
CA ILE A 157 6.81 -15.71 -21.28
C ILE A 157 6.53 -14.35 -21.92
N CYS A 158 7.29 -13.95 -22.95
CA CYS A 158 7.11 -12.68 -23.63
C CYS A 158 5.70 -12.49 -24.22
N GLN A 159 5.04 -13.56 -24.67
CA GLN A 159 3.68 -13.51 -25.22
C GLN A 159 2.59 -13.33 -24.17
N ASN A 160 2.87 -13.67 -22.90
CA ASN A 160 1.88 -13.67 -21.83
C ASN A 160 2.14 -12.60 -20.75
N ILE A 161 3.11 -11.69 -20.95
CA ILE A 161 3.38 -10.61 -20.00
C ILE A 161 2.32 -9.52 -20.10
N GLY A 162 1.69 -9.22 -18.96
CA GLY A 162 0.79 -8.09 -18.78
C GLY A 162 -0.62 -8.33 -19.31
N SER A 163 -1.57 -7.54 -18.81
CA SER A 163 -2.95 -7.52 -19.25
C SER A 163 -3.50 -6.09 -19.18
N VAL A 164 -4.53 -5.81 -19.98
CA VAL A 164 -5.26 -4.54 -19.93
C VAL A 164 -6.59 -4.80 -19.23
N ILE A 165 -6.84 -4.07 -18.14
CA ILE A 165 -8.06 -4.19 -17.35
C ILE A 165 -8.94 -2.98 -17.66
N HIS A 166 -10.23 -3.21 -17.91
CA HIS A 166 -11.19 -2.18 -18.35
C HIS A 166 -11.85 -1.44 -17.17
N SER A 167 -11.80 -1.98 -15.96
CA SER A 167 -12.32 -1.35 -14.75
C SER A 167 -11.55 -1.80 -13.52
N SER A 168 -11.41 -0.93 -12.51
CA SER A 168 -10.87 -1.38 -11.23
C SER A 168 -11.90 -2.30 -10.55
N PRO A 169 -11.44 -3.41 -9.94
CA PRO A 169 -12.31 -4.39 -9.29
C PRO A 169 -13.08 -3.80 -8.10
N VAL A 170 -12.68 -2.65 -7.59
CA VAL A 170 -13.34 -1.96 -6.48
C VAL A 170 -13.64 -0.51 -6.85
N GLN A 171 -14.84 -0.04 -6.52
CA GLN A 171 -15.27 1.33 -6.75
C GLN A 171 -15.87 1.93 -5.47
N ILE A 172 -15.66 3.25 -5.29
CA ILE A 172 -16.32 3.99 -4.22
C ILE A 172 -17.82 4.05 -4.56
N SER A 173 -18.64 3.48 -3.68
CA SER A 173 -20.09 3.36 -3.87
C SER A 173 -20.86 4.50 -3.22
N SER A 174 -20.31 5.13 -2.18
CA SER A 174 -20.99 6.20 -1.45
C SER A 174 -20.02 7.04 -0.62
N LEU A 175 -20.22 8.35 -0.66
CA LEU A 175 -19.59 9.32 0.26
C LEU A 175 -20.68 9.97 1.12
N LYS A 176 -20.58 9.82 2.44
CA LYS A 176 -21.55 10.42 3.38
C LYS A 176 -20.84 11.35 4.34
N GLU A 177 -21.23 12.62 4.33
CA GLU A 177 -20.73 13.61 5.29
C GLU A 177 -21.04 13.19 6.74
N LYS A 178 -20.04 13.39 7.60
CA LYS A 178 -20.11 13.23 9.05
C LYS A 178 -19.44 14.44 9.72
N PRO A 179 -19.75 14.73 11.00
CA PRO A 179 -19.09 15.79 11.75
C PRO A 179 -17.55 15.70 11.66
N GLY A 180 -16.91 16.65 10.98
CA GLY A 180 -15.45 16.70 10.77
C GLY A 180 -14.85 15.58 9.91
N ALA A 181 -15.69 14.78 9.23
CA ALA A 181 -15.28 13.56 8.56
C ALA A 181 -16.16 13.21 7.35
N ILE A 182 -15.72 12.25 6.55
CA ILE A 182 -16.52 11.65 5.48
C ILE A 182 -16.46 10.14 5.62
N LEU A 183 -17.62 9.49 5.69
CA LEU A 183 -17.72 8.04 5.62
C LEU A 183 -17.67 7.62 4.15
N VAL A 184 -16.57 6.99 3.77
CA VAL A 184 -16.34 6.43 2.44
C VAL A 184 -16.75 4.97 2.45
N ARG A 185 -17.55 4.55 1.47
CA ARG A 185 -17.96 3.16 1.25
C ARG A 185 -17.57 2.73 -0.14
N TRP A 186 -17.17 1.48 -0.29
CA TRP A 186 -16.79 0.91 -1.58
C TRP A 186 -17.32 -0.51 -1.73
N ASN A 187 -17.55 -0.90 -2.98
CA ASN A 187 -18.05 -2.22 -3.34
C ASN A 187 -17.12 -2.83 -4.40
N ILE A 188 -17.09 -4.15 -4.42
CA ILE A 188 -16.51 -4.92 -5.51
C ILE A 188 -17.46 -4.81 -6.72
N SER A 189 -16.91 -4.65 -7.91
CA SER A 189 -17.68 -4.59 -9.16
C SER A 189 -18.23 -5.99 -9.50
N ASP A 190 -19.55 -6.12 -9.71
CA ASP A 190 -20.26 -7.41 -9.89
C ASP A 190 -19.90 -8.20 -11.18
N ASN A 191 -18.97 -7.71 -12.00
CA ASN A 191 -18.72 -8.24 -13.34
C ASN A 191 -17.63 -9.32 -13.44
N ASP A 192 -17.05 -9.77 -12.32
CA ASP A 192 -15.95 -10.74 -12.36
C ASP A 192 -16.12 -11.81 -11.27
N ASP A 193 -16.45 -13.04 -11.70
CA ASP A 193 -16.64 -14.23 -10.86
C ASP A 193 -15.37 -14.64 -10.07
N HIS A 194 -14.25 -13.94 -10.31
CA HIS A 194 -12.94 -14.15 -9.70
C HIS A 194 -12.67 -13.33 -8.42
N LEU A 195 -13.62 -12.51 -7.95
CA LEU A 195 -13.38 -11.49 -6.92
C LEU A 195 -13.69 -11.90 -5.47
N SER A 196 -13.95 -13.19 -5.20
CA SER A 196 -14.28 -13.66 -3.85
C SER A 196 -13.09 -13.67 -2.87
N ASP A 197 -11.86 -13.46 -3.36
CA ASP A 197 -10.63 -13.69 -2.60
C ASP A 197 -9.88 -12.38 -2.30
N VAL A 198 -10.59 -11.29 -2.01
CA VAL A 198 -9.95 -10.03 -1.60
C VAL A 198 -9.38 -10.14 -0.19
N GLN A 199 -8.07 -9.99 -0.07
CA GLN A 199 -7.35 -10.04 1.21
C GLN A 199 -7.50 -8.71 1.98
N GLU A 200 -7.29 -7.58 1.31
CA GLU A 200 -7.34 -6.26 1.94
C GLU A 200 -7.60 -5.14 0.92
N TYR A 201 -8.08 -4.02 1.44
CA TYR A 201 -8.35 -2.78 0.72
C TYR A 201 -7.40 -1.69 1.20
N GLU A 202 -7.04 -0.79 0.29
CA GLU A 202 -6.33 0.45 0.61
C GLU A 202 -7.16 1.65 0.17
N LEU A 203 -7.50 2.53 1.11
CA LEU A 203 -8.12 3.83 0.83
C LEU A 203 -7.11 4.95 1.01
N GLN A 204 -7.05 5.85 0.04
CA GLN A 204 -6.25 7.06 0.10
C GLN A 204 -7.12 8.32 -0.02
N LYS A 205 -6.68 9.39 0.63
CA LYS A 205 -7.24 10.74 0.50
C LYS A 205 -6.17 11.74 0.09
N ALA A 206 -6.54 12.70 -0.75
CA ALA A 206 -5.72 13.85 -1.14
C ALA A 206 -6.49 15.15 -0.88
N PHE A 207 -5.77 16.20 -0.52
CA PHE A 207 -6.34 17.54 -0.39
C PHE A 207 -6.55 18.18 -1.76
N GLY A 208 -7.71 18.77 -2.01
CA GLY A 208 -8.08 19.40 -3.27
C GLY A 208 -8.89 18.50 -4.21
N ASN A 209 -9.18 19.02 -5.40
CA ASN A 209 -9.91 18.34 -6.46
C ASN A 209 -8.94 17.89 -7.57
N LEU A 210 -8.47 16.65 -7.46
CA LEU A 210 -7.48 16.10 -8.38
C LEU A 210 -8.07 15.70 -9.75
N ILE A 211 -9.39 15.81 -9.94
CA ILE A 211 -10.00 15.68 -11.27
C ILE A 211 -9.54 16.86 -12.15
N ASN A 212 -9.48 18.07 -11.57
CA ASN A 212 -9.06 19.27 -12.27
C ASN A 212 -7.54 19.51 -12.14
N ASP A 213 -6.98 19.18 -10.97
CA ASP A 213 -5.58 19.50 -10.63
C ASP A 213 -4.69 18.25 -10.57
N LYS A 214 -4.44 17.64 -11.74
CA LYS A 214 -3.67 16.40 -11.87
C LYS A 214 -2.23 16.48 -11.31
N HIS A 215 -1.65 17.67 -11.20
CA HIS A 215 -0.31 17.87 -10.64
C HIS A 215 -0.24 17.58 -9.12
N LEU A 216 -1.39 17.45 -8.44
CA LEU A 216 -1.48 17.14 -7.01
C LEU A 216 -1.58 15.63 -6.73
N GLN A 217 -1.43 14.75 -7.74
CA GLN A 217 -1.53 13.29 -7.57
C GLN A 217 -0.54 12.71 -6.55
N ASP A 218 0.62 13.35 -6.34
CA ASP A 218 1.59 12.88 -5.33
C ASP A 218 1.15 13.17 -3.88
N ASN A 219 0.05 13.92 -3.68
CA ASN A 219 -0.45 14.29 -2.36
C ASN A 219 -1.40 13.26 -1.74
N PHE A 220 -1.64 12.12 -2.39
CA PHE A 220 -2.42 11.04 -1.79
C PHE A 220 -1.73 10.48 -0.56
N ARG A 221 -2.49 10.37 0.53
CA ARG A 221 -2.06 9.74 1.77
C ARG A 221 -2.99 8.60 2.12
N THR A 222 -2.43 7.47 2.49
CA THR A 222 -3.18 6.33 2.98
C THR A 222 -3.89 6.69 4.27
N CYS A 223 -5.21 6.51 4.29
CA CYS A 223 -6.03 6.68 5.48
C CYS A 223 -6.57 5.36 6.03
N TYR A 224 -6.60 4.29 5.23
CA TYR A 224 -7.03 2.97 5.68
C TYR A 224 -6.35 1.85 4.90
N ILE A 225 -5.95 0.80 5.61
CA ILE A 225 -5.60 -0.52 5.08
C ILE A 225 -6.32 -1.55 5.94
N GLY A 226 -7.08 -2.46 5.33
CA GLY A 226 -7.78 -3.53 6.05
C GLY A 226 -8.88 -4.19 5.24
N THR A 227 -9.67 -5.03 5.89
CA THR A 227 -10.69 -5.88 5.24
C THR A 227 -12.07 -5.25 5.13
N ASP A 228 -12.33 -4.14 5.82
CA ASP A 228 -13.64 -3.48 5.80
C ASP A 228 -13.91 -2.84 4.45
N THR A 229 -15.20 -2.72 4.12
CA THR A 229 -15.69 -2.06 2.89
C THR A 229 -16.14 -0.61 3.12
N GLN A 230 -15.81 -0.06 4.29
CA GLN A 230 -16.09 1.32 4.63
C GLN A 230 -15.08 1.85 5.64
N HIS A 231 -14.79 3.15 5.55
CA HIS A 231 -13.92 3.83 6.49
C HIS A 231 -14.34 5.28 6.71
N LEU A 232 -14.24 5.75 7.96
CA LEU A 232 -14.53 7.12 8.34
C LEU A 232 -13.25 7.96 8.23
N ALA A 233 -13.09 8.67 7.12
CA ALA A 233 -11.96 9.57 6.92
C ALA A 233 -12.14 10.84 7.77
N LYS A 234 -11.42 10.90 8.90
CA LYS A 234 -11.42 12.02 9.86
C LYS A 234 -10.42 13.12 9.48
N ASP A 235 -10.38 14.18 10.28
CA ASP A 235 -9.46 15.32 10.19
C ASP A 235 -9.53 16.04 8.84
N LEU A 236 -10.76 16.35 8.42
CA LEU A 236 -11.02 17.12 7.21
C LEU A 236 -11.27 18.58 7.57
N VAL A 237 -10.68 19.47 6.78
CA VAL A 237 -10.93 20.92 6.88
C VAL A 237 -12.31 21.23 6.31
N LEU A 238 -13.05 22.08 7.03
CA LEU A 238 -14.42 22.45 6.66
C LEU A 238 -14.48 23.17 5.31
N ASN A 239 -15.50 22.85 4.52
CA ASN A 239 -15.78 23.42 3.20
C ASN A 239 -14.64 23.24 2.19
N GLN A 240 -13.70 22.35 2.47
CA GLN A 240 -12.57 22.08 1.61
C GLN A 240 -12.76 20.76 0.88
N GLN A 241 -12.38 20.72 -0.40
CA GLN A 241 -12.50 19.52 -1.21
C GLN A 241 -11.38 18.54 -0.91
N TYR A 242 -11.74 17.26 -0.85
CA TYR A 242 -10.84 16.12 -0.75
C TYR A 242 -11.18 15.12 -1.84
N THR A 243 -10.16 14.54 -2.43
CA THR A 243 -10.28 13.47 -3.42
C THR A 243 -9.96 12.13 -2.78
N PHE A 244 -10.78 11.12 -3.04
CA PHE A 244 -10.64 9.76 -2.54
C PHE A 244 -10.43 8.77 -3.69
N ARG A 245 -9.65 7.72 -3.41
CA ARG A 245 -9.51 6.54 -4.29
C ARG A 245 -9.27 5.29 -3.46
N VAL A 246 -9.73 4.15 -3.95
CA VAL A 246 -9.59 2.84 -3.29
C VAL A 246 -9.03 1.80 -4.25
N ARG A 247 -8.27 0.84 -3.73
CA ARG A 247 -7.86 -0.37 -4.46
C ARG A 247 -7.92 -1.58 -3.54
N CYS A 248 -7.78 -2.77 -4.10
CA CYS A 248 -7.76 -4.02 -3.34
C CYS A 248 -6.55 -4.87 -3.67
N LYS A 249 -6.28 -5.85 -2.83
CA LYS A 249 -5.27 -6.88 -3.05
C LYS A 249 -5.93 -8.24 -2.96
N PHE A 250 -5.69 -9.09 -3.95
CA PHE A 250 -6.20 -10.45 -3.98
C PHE A 250 -5.28 -11.40 -3.23
N GLU A 251 -5.86 -12.46 -2.67
CA GLU A 251 -5.11 -13.53 -2.02
C GLU A 251 -4.16 -14.20 -3.02
N GLY A 252 -2.90 -14.41 -2.61
CA GLY A 252 -1.88 -15.00 -3.46
C GLY A 252 -1.21 -14.04 -4.45
N GLU A 253 -1.75 -12.84 -4.66
CA GLU A 253 -1.10 -11.82 -5.49
C GLU A 253 -0.13 -10.96 -4.69
N ALA A 254 1.02 -10.64 -5.31
CA ALA A 254 2.01 -9.75 -4.70
C ALA A 254 1.65 -8.26 -4.90
N GLU A 255 1.04 -7.94 -6.04
CA GLU A 255 0.73 -6.58 -6.45
C GLU A 255 -0.70 -6.19 -6.06
N TRP A 256 -0.92 -4.88 -5.94
CA TRP A 256 -2.25 -4.32 -5.71
C TRP A 256 -2.98 -4.15 -7.04
N SER A 257 -4.30 -4.24 -7.00
CA SER A 257 -5.13 -3.92 -8.16
C SER A 257 -5.04 -2.42 -8.54
N PRO A 258 -5.49 -2.06 -9.75
CA PRO A 258 -5.61 -0.67 -10.16
C PRO A 258 -6.53 0.13 -9.23
N TRP A 259 -6.26 1.43 -9.10
CA TRP A 259 -7.11 2.35 -8.33
C TRP A 259 -8.49 2.52 -8.94
N SER A 260 -9.50 2.73 -8.08
CA SER A 260 -10.83 3.20 -8.44
C SER A 260 -10.77 4.57 -9.13
N ILE A 261 -11.90 4.97 -9.73
CA ILE A 261 -12.05 6.37 -10.14
C ILE A 261 -11.97 7.30 -8.94
N PHE A 262 -11.62 8.55 -9.20
CA PHE A 262 -11.54 9.60 -8.18
C PHE A 262 -12.93 10.08 -7.80
N GLU A 263 -13.17 10.17 -6.50
CA GLU A 263 -14.39 10.74 -5.95
C GLU A 263 -14.07 11.95 -5.09
N VAL A 264 -14.75 13.08 -5.33
CA VAL A 264 -14.46 14.37 -4.68
C VAL A 264 -15.60 14.77 -3.78
N CYS A 265 -15.29 15.07 -2.53
CA CYS A 265 -16.28 15.50 -1.55
C CYS A 265 -15.70 16.50 -0.55
N SER A 266 -16.56 17.18 0.17
CA SER A 266 -16.21 18.13 1.24
C SER A 266 -17.19 17.95 2.38
N THR A 267 -16.75 18.11 3.62
CA THR A 267 -17.68 18.17 4.76
C THR A 267 -17.96 19.61 5.17
N LYS A 268 -19.24 19.91 5.39
CA LYS A 268 -19.68 21.19 5.98
C LYS A 268 -19.99 21.06 7.48
N LEU A 269 -20.03 19.83 7.98
CA LEU A 269 -20.39 19.51 9.36
C LEU A 269 -19.17 19.71 10.26
N LYS A 270 -19.30 20.61 11.25
CA LYS A 270 -18.22 20.90 12.20
C LYS A 270 -17.82 19.63 12.98
N PRO A 271 -16.53 19.42 13.26
CA PRO A 271 -16.09 18.35 14.16
C PRO A 271 -16.75 18.49 15.55
N PHE A 272 -16.88 17.36 16.25
CA PHE A 272 -17.30 17.38 17.65
C PHE A 272 -16.28 18.12 18.51
N CYS A 273 -16.77 19.03 19.33
CA CYS A 273 -15.97 19.84 20.24
C CYS A 273 -16.70 20.08 21.56
N TRP A 274 -15.90 20.27 22.60
CA TRP A 274 -16.35 20.68 23.92
C TRP A 274 -16.81 22.14 23.92
N ARG A 275 -17.82 22.42 24.74
CA ARG A 275 -18.26 23.79 25.03
C ARG A 275 -17.31 24.44 26.02
N ASP A 276 -16.94 25.68 25.76
CA ASP A 276 -16.11 26.46 26.67
C ASP A 276 -16.80 26.67 28.03
N ASN A 277 -16.02 26.53 29.12
CA ASN A 277 -16.49 26.79 30.46
C ASN A 277 -15.32 27.15 31.41
N LYS A 278 -15.67 27.66 32.59
CA LYS A 278 -14.72 28.11 33.63
C LYS A 278 -14.02 26.97 34.40
N HIS A 279 -14.40 25.72 34.18
CA HIS A 279 -13.92 24.57 34.93
C HIS A 279 -12.89 23.73 34.16
N PHE A 280 -12.74 23.97 32.86
CA PHE A 280 -11.89 23.19 31.96
C PHE A 280 -11.05 24.09 31.07
N VAL A 281 -9.81 23.67 30.83
CA VAL A 281 -8.96 24.24 29.78
C VAL A 281 -9.16 23.39 28.53
N LEU A 282 -9.56 24.05 27.44
CA LEU A 282 -9.78 23.42 26.14
C LEU A 282 -8.59 23.67 25.21
N THR A 283 -8.12 22.62 24.54
CA THR A 283 -7.01 22.66 23.57
C THR A 283 -7.34 21.85 22.33
N ASN A 284 -6.51 21.97 21.28
CA ASN A 284 -6.70 21.29 19.99
C ASN A 284 -8.10 21.55 19.37
N GLU A 285 -8.40 22.81 19.08
CA GLU A 285 -9.71 23.24 18.53
C GLU A 285 -10.90 22.79 19.41
N SER A 286 -10.72 22.85 20.73
CA SER A 286 -11.70 22.41 21.73
C SER A 286 -12.06 20.92 21.68
N LYS A 287 -11.19 20.05 21.14
CA LYS A 287 -11.34 18.59 21.20
C LYS A 287 -10.78 17.98 22.48
N ILE A 288 -9.77 18.60 23.09
CA ILE A 288 -9.13 18.12 24.31
C ILE A 288 -9.55 18.99 25.49
N ALA A 289 -9.96 18.36 26.59
CA ALA A 289 -10.34 19.03 27.82
C ALA A 289 -9.52 18.54 29.02
N THR A 290 -9.10 19.49 29.87
CA THR A 290 -8.41 19.24 31.14
C THR A 290 -9.11 20.02 32.25
N PRO A 291 -9.57 19.38 33.35
CA PRO A 291 -10.18 20.08 34.47
C PRO A 291 -9.16 20.98 35.19
N VAL A 292 -9.59 22.15 35.64
CA VAL A 292 -8.72 23.13 36.32
C VAL A 292 -8.56 22.83 37.81
N ASN A 293 -9.65 22.40 38.46
CA ASN A 293 -9.73 22.27 39.91
C ASN A 293 -9.92 20.81 40.34
N ASN A 294 -9.54 20.51 41.59
CA ASN A 294 -9.81 19.21 42.22
C ASN A 294 -11.25 19.11 42.77
N SER A 295 -12.22 19.60 42.00
CA SER A 295 -13.64 19.61 42.35
C SER A 295 -14.46 19.00 41.22
N PRO A 296 -15.43 18.11 41.52
CA PRO A 296 -16.25 17.49 40.50
C PRO A 296 -16.95 18.52 39.59
N SER A 297 -16.65 18.46 38.30
CA SER A 297 -17.12 19.45 37.32
C SER A 297 -17.61 18.75 36.05
N MET A 298 -18.67 19.27 35.45
CA MET A 298 -19.28 18.73 34.23
C MET A 298 -18.88 19.55 33.00
N LEU A 299 -18.67 18.85 31.88
CA LEU A 299 -18.36 19.42 30.57
C LEU A 299 -19.29 18.80 29.54
N PHE A 300 -19.83 19.62 28.65
CA PHE A 300 -20.75 19.19 27.59
C PHE A 300 -20.27 19.59 26.21
N SER A 301 -20.84 18.95 25.20
CA SER A 301 -20.69 19.31 23.80
C SER A 301 -21.21 20.72 23.50
N ASN A 302 -20.54 21.39 22.56
CA ASN A 302 -20.96 22.71 22.09
C ASN A 302 -22.24 22.66 21.22
N VAL A 303 -22.52 21.51 20.61
CA VAL A 303 -23.62 21.33 19.66
C VAL A 303 -24.51 20.16 20.08
N THR A 304 -25.81 20.27 19.79
CA THR A 304 -26.87 19.28 20.07
C THR A 304 -27.02 18.20 18.99
N GLU A 305 -26.05 18.11 18.07
CA GLU A 305 -26.21 17.42 16.78
C GLU A 305 -25.79 15.94 16.82
N PHE A 306 -25.64 15.32 18.01
CA PHE A 306 -25.42 13.88 18.05
C PHE A 306 -26.70 13.16 17.59
N ASN A 307 -26.69 12.73 16.34
CA ASN A 307 -27.83 12.16 15.65
C ASN A 307 -27.60 10.69 15.29
N ALA A 308 -28.69 10.02 14.92
CA ALA A 308 -28.61 8.65 14.43
C ALA A 308 -27.64 8.52 13.26
N GLY A 309 -26.78 7.51 13.34
CA GLY A 309 -25.69 7.23 12.42
C GLY A 309 -24.38 7.95 12.75
N TYR A 310 -24.29 8.70 13.86
CA TYR A 310 -23.03 9.28 14.32
C TYR A 310 -22.39 8.39 15.40
N SER A 311 -21.07 8.55 15.51
CA SER A 311 -20.23 7.92 16.53
C SER A 311 -19.37 8.99 17.18
N VAL A 312 -19.26 8.97 18.50
CA VAL A 312 -18.35 9.84 19.25
C VAL A 312 -17.38 8.97 20.04
N ASP A 313 -16.10 9.28 19.92
CA ASP A 313 -15.04 8.58 20.61
C ASP A 313 -14.50 9.43 21.76
N PHE A 314 -14.48 8.86 22.96
CA PHE A 314 -13.82 9.44 24.13
C PHE A 314 -12.51 8.72 24.37
N THR A 315 -11.40 9.44 24.23
CA THR A 315 -10.06 8.91 24.48
C THR A 315 -9.47 9.52 25.75
N PHE A 316 -9.20 8.69 26.75
CA PHE A 316 -8.58 9.13 28.01
C PHE A 316 -7.07 9.29 27.83
N LEU A 317 -6.60 10.53 27.79
CA LEU A 317 -5.18 10.87 27.61
C LEU A 317 -4.39 10.82 28.92
N GLU A 318 -5.04 11.12 30.04
CA GLU A 318 -4.51 11.05 31.41
C GLU A 318 -5.63 10.63 32.37
N CYS A 319 -5.29 9.82 33.39
CA CYS A 319 -6.23 9.28 34.37
C CYS A 319 -5.72 9.49 35.80
N ASP A 320 -6.61 9.81 36.73
CA ASP A 320 -6.31 9.83 38.16
C ASP A 320 -6.38 8.41 38.76
N THR A 321 -5.83 8.25 39.96
CA THR A 321 -5.97 7.02 40.76
C THR A 321 -7.38 6.88 41.35
N ASN A 322 -8.06 8.00 41.63
CA ASN A 322 -9.45 8.00 42.07
C ASN A 322 -10.39 7.97 40.85
N LEU A 323 -10.95 6.80 40.56
CA LEU A 323 -11.83 6.58 39.40
C LEU A 323 -13.31 6.91 39.68
N ASN A 324 -13.69 7.15 40.94
CA ASN A 324 -15.08 7.37 41.32
C ASN A 324 -15.57 8.77 40.92
N ASP A 325 -16.86 8.95 40.69
CA ASP A 325 -17.47 10.25 40.30
C ASP A 325 -16.86 10.85 39.02
N THR A 326 -16.38 9.98 38.12
CA THR A 326 -15.85 10.33 36.81
C THR A 326 -16.66 9.62 35.75
N PHE A 327 -17.34 10.36 34.89
CA PHE A 327 -18.31 9.81 33.93
C PHE A 327 -18.06 10.33 32.53
N VAL A 328 -18.34 9.51 31.52
CA VAL A 328 -18.46 9.94 30.12
C VAL A 328 -19.73 9.33 29.53
N GLY A 329 -20.43 10.07 28.67
CA GLY A 329 -21.68 9.54 28.12
C GLY A 329 -22.47 10.50 27.26
N LEU A 330 -23.69 10.07 26.99
CA LEU A 330 -24.73 10.79 26.26
C LEU A 330 -25.83 11.25 27.22
N PHE A 331 -26.31 12.46 27.03
CA PHE A 331 -27.25 13.16 27.91
C PHE A 331 -28.31 13.87 27.07
N ALA A 332 -29.58 13.85 27.51
CA ALA A 332 -30.65 14.58 26.82
C ALA A 332 -30.74 16.07 27.21
N THR A 333 -29.97 16.49 28.22
CA THR A 333 -29.88 17.86 28.74
C THR A 333 -28.44 18.20 29.11
N ASP A 334 -28.08 19.48 29.03
CA ASP A 334 -26.80 20.03 29.44
C ASP A 334 -26.86 20.74 30.81
N ASP A 335 -28.02 20.75 31.47
CA ASP A 335 -28.20 21.30 32.83
C ASP A 335 -28.15 20.17 33.88
N ILE A 336 -26.95 19.63 34.09
CA ILE A 336 -26.70 18.56 35.07
C ILE A 336 -25.71 19.05 36.12
N SER A 337 -26.24 19.53 37.25
CA SER A 337 -25.44 20.05 38.38
C SER A 337 -25.10 18.99 39.44
N GLU A 338 -25.81 17.86 39.49
CA GLU A 338 -25.76 16.89 40.58
C GLU A 338 -25.43 15.47 40.09
N ALA A 339 -24.67 14.70 40.88
CA ALA A 339 -24.26 13.34 40.52
C ALA A 339 -25.43 12.37 40.35
N ALA A 340 -26.50 12.51 41.13
CA ALA A 340 -27.72 11.72 40.97
C ALA A 340 -28.35 11.93 39.58
N LYS A 341 -28.37 13.18 39.11
CA LYS A 341 -28.91 13.57 37.80
C LYS A 341 -28.11 13.04 36.61
N ILE A 342 -26.84 12.70 36.82
CA ILE A 342 -26.00 12.10 35.77
C ILE A 342 -26.45 10.68 35.45
N THR A 343 -26.97 9.96 36.45
CA THR A 343 -27.39 8.56 36.31
C THR A 343 -28.91 8.39 36.10
N ASP A 344 -29.62 9.48 35.85
CA ASP A 344 -31.08 9.52 35.69
C ASP A 344 -31.58 8.82 34.41
N THR A 345 -32.90 8.84 34.20
CA THR A 345 -33.55 8.18 33.05
C THR A 345 -33.18 8.76 31.69
N GLU A 346 -32.64 9.99 31.67
CA GLU A 346 -32.32 10.75 30.46
C GLU A 346 -30.81 10.78 30.13
N SER A 347 -30.08 9.75 30.56
CA SER A 347 -28.67 9.58 30.21
C SER A 347 -28.29 8.12 29.96
N ILE A 348 -27.21 7.96 29.19
CA ILE A 348 -26.44 6.73 29.11
C ILE A 348 -24.97 7.10 29.30
N CYS A 349 -24.39 6.68 30.42
CA CYS A 349 -23.02 7.04 30.76
C CYS A 349 -22.26 5.87 31.37
N ILE A 350 -20.94 5.98 31.33
CA ILE A 350 -20.00 5.02 31.90
C ILE A 350 -19.17 5.75 32.93
N GLU A 351 -19.06 5.15 34.11
CA GLU A 351 -18.12 5.58 35.14
C GLU A 351 -16.72 5.05 34.84
N ALA A 352 -15.66 5.77 35.23
CA ALA A 352 -14.28 5.34 34.97
C ALA A 352 -13.89 4.00 35.63
N VAL A 353 -14.65 3.53 36.63
CA VAL A 353 -14.50 2.18 37.22
C VAL A 353 -15.03 1.08 36.27
N GLY A 354 -15.76 1.45 35.22
CA GLY A 354 -16.34 0.52 34.23
C GLY A 354 -17.83 0.24 34.44
N ASN A 355 -18.47 0.87 35.43
CA ASN A 355 -19.90 0.76 35.66
C ASN A 355 -20.68 1.47 34.55
N ILE A 356 -21.69 0.80 34.01
CA ILE A 356 -22.56 1.37 32.97
C ILE A 356 -23.90 1.76 33.60
N TYR A 357 -24.33 2.98 33.34
CA TYR A 357 -25.61 3.52 33.77
C TYR A 357 -26.42 3.87 32.53
N GLY A 358 -27.69 3.48 32.51
CA GLY A 358 -28.58 3.84 31.41
C GLY A 358 -30.03 3.74 31.82
N SER A 359 -30.81 4.76 31.47
CA SER A 359 -32.23 4.84 31.85
C SER A 359 -32.45 4.72 33.37
N GLY A 360 -31.71 5.48 34.19
CA GLY A 360 -31.95 5.55 35.63
C GLY A 360 -31.40 4.38 36.46
N SER A 361 -30.71 3.42 35.83
CA SER A 361 -30.29 2.18 36.50
C SER A 361 -28.89 1.74 36.11
N LYS A 362 -28.14 1.27 37.12
CA LYS A 362 -26.86 0.57 36.93
C LYS A 362 -27.10 -0.76 36.23
N LYS A 363 -26.37 -1.02 35.16
CA LYS A 363 -26.44 -2.27 34.40
C LYS A 363 -25.56 -3.35 35.02
N SER A 364 -25.92 -4.60 34.77
CA SER A 364 -25.16 -5.76 35.24
C SER A 364 -23.82 -5.90 34.50
N THR A 365 -23.78 -5.50 33.23
CA THR A 365 -22.57 -5.51 32.41
C THR A 365 -21.63 -4.39 32.82
N GLN A 366 -20.34 -4.70 32.90
CA GLN A 366 -19.28 -3.75 33.26
C GLN A 366 -18.12 -3.86 32.27
N PHE A 367 -17.52 -2.72 31.96
CA PHE A 367 -16.25 -2.67 31.25
C PHE A 367 -15.08 -2.76 32.24
N PRO A 368 -13.85 -3.05 31.77
CA PRO A 368 -12.66 -2.82 32.57
C PRO A 368 -12.56 -1.35 33.00
N SER A 369 -11.95 -1.11 34.16
CA SER A 369 -11.60 0.25 34.60
C SER A 369 -10.78 0.97 33.55
N VAL A 370 -11.04 2.27 33.41
CA VAL A 370 -10.37 3.15 32.47
C VAL A 370 -8.91 3.34 32.88
N ILE A 371 -8.01 3.18 31.91
CA ILE A 371 -6.59 3.51 32.03
C ILE A 371 -6.22 4.53 30.95
N ARG A 372 -5.00 5.06 31.04
CA ARG A 372 -4.47 5.93 29.99
C ARG A 372 -4.48 5.21 28.65
N GLY A 373 -5.05 5.85 27.64
CA GLY A 373 -5.24 5.31 26.29
C GLY A 373 -6.54 4.52 26.09
N THR A 374 -7.34 4.31 27.14
CA THR A 374 -8.67 3.71 26.99
C THR A 374 -9.54 4.58 26.08
N LYS A 375 -10.17 3.93 25.11
CA LYS A 375 -11.11 4.55 24.17
C LYS A 375 -12.51 3.99 24.40
N ILE A 376 -13.49 4.87 24.55
CA ILE A 376 -14.90 4.54 24.70
C ILE A 376 -15.67 5.17 23.54
N CYS A 377 -16.21 4.35 22.66
CA CYS A 377 -16.99 4.80 21.51
C CYS A 377 -18.48 4.63 21.78
N PHE A 378 -19.26 5.66 21.52
CA PHE A 378 -20.72 5.60 21.49
C PHE A 378 -21.20 5.74 20.06
N THR A 379 -21.87 4.72 19.54
CA THR A 379 -22.53 4.76 18.23
C THR A 379 -24.04 4.78 18.40
N CYS A 380 -24.72 5.67 17.70
CA CYS A 380 -26.17 5.78 17.74
C CYS A 380 -26.82 5.27 16.44
N GLU A 381 -27.82 4.41 16.58
CA GLU A 381 -28.67 3.96 15.49
C GLU A 381 -30.13 4.29 15.79
N LYS A 382 -30.90 4.64 14.75
CA LYS A 382 -32.34 4.88 14.91
C LYS A 382 -33.08 3.55 14.86
N LYS A 383 -33.85 3.23 15.92
CA LYS A 383 -34.70 2.04 15.96
C LYS A 383 -36.15 2.40 15.63
N ASP A 384 -36.72 3.36 16.38
CA ASP A 384 -38.09 3.87 16.20
C ASP A 384 -38.12 5.41 16.29
N GLN A 385 -39.31 6.04 16.22
CA GLN A 385 -39.45 7.51 16.30
C GLN A 385 -38.89 8.10 17.61
N ASN A 386 -39.04 7.41 18.75
CA ASN A 386 -38.60 7.87 20.08
C ASN A 386 -37.62 6.88 20.77
N LYS A 387 -37.05 5.93 20.01
CA LYS A 387 -36.08 4.96 20.55
C LYS A 387 -34.83 4.92 19.71
N LEU A 388 -33.71 5.14 20.37
CA LEU A 388 -32.37 5.04 19.80
C LEU A 388 -31.70 3.78 20.34
N ARG A 389 -30.92 3.13 19.49
CA ARG A 389 -30.05 2.04 19.88
C ARG A 389 -28.65 2.61 20.04
N ILE A 390 -28.12 2.51 21.25
CA ILE A 390 -26.77 2.97 21.58
C ILE A 390 -25.88 1.74 21.72
N ASN A 391 -24.88 1.66 20.85
CA ASN A 391 -23.79 0.71 20.96
C ASN A 391 -22.62 1.40 21.66
N ILE A 392 -22.10 0.76 22.69
CA ILE A 392 -20.96 1.26 23.46
C ILE A 392 -19.83 0.26 23.28
N ASP A 393 -18.71 0.73 22.75
CA ASP A 393 -17.51 -0.07 22.51
C ASP A 393 -16.35 0.40 23.39
N SER A 394 -15.73 -0.54 24.09
CA SER A 394 -14.52 -0.30 24.87
C SER A 394 -13.70 -1.56 24.99
N CYS A 395 -12.38 -1.47 24.81
CA CYS A 395 -11.43 -2.58 24.96
C CYS A 395 -11.83 -3.87 24.21
N GLY A 396 -12.32 -3.75 22.97
CA GLY A 396 -12.73 -4.89 22.13
C GLY A 396 -14.04 -5.57 22.56
N LYS A 397 -14.78 -4.99 23.51
CA LYS A 397 -16.11 -5.45 23.93
C LYS A 397 -17.18 -4.43 23.51
N ARG A 398 -18.33 -4.94 23.07
CA ARG A 398 -19.51 -4.14 22.70
C ARG A 398 -20.68 -4.46 23.62
N VAL A 399 -21.39 -3.43 24.07
CA VAL A 399 -22.71 -3.57 24.70
C VAL A 399 -23.72 -2.70 23.97
N THR A 400 -24.98 -3.13 23.95
CA THR A 400 -26.04 -2.46 23.21
C THR A 400 -27.23 -2.19 24.13
N TYR A 401 -27.70 -0.95 24.15
CA TYR A 401 -28.86 -0.53 24.94
C TYR A 401 -29.85 0.24 24.07
N ASP A 402 -31.14 -0.03 24.28
CA ASP A 402 -32.21 0.77 23.68
C ASP A 402 -32.55 1.92 24.63
N TRP A 403 -32.33 3.16 24.18
CA TRP A 403 -32.58 4.39 24.91
C TRP A 403 -33.86 5.06 24.40
N SER A 404 -34.81 5.30 25.30
CA SER A 404 -36.04 6.03 24.98
C SER A 404 -35.85 7.50 25.37
N ILE A 405 -35.85 8.40 24.38
CA ILE A 405 -35.68 9.84 24.61
C ILE A 405 -36.88 10.57 24.03
N ASN A 406 -37.45 11.50 24.80
CA ASN A 406 -38.51 12.39 24.36
C ASN A 406 -37.96 13.63 23.63
N ASN A 407 -36.77 14.09 24.04
CA ASN A 407 -36.04 15.18 23.41
C ASN A 407 -35.21 14.70 22.20
N LYS A 408 -35.08 15.54 21.15
CA LYS A 408 -34.28 15.24 19.96
C LYS A 408 -32.83 15.71 20.06
N GLN A 409 -32.49 16.44 21.10
CA GLN A 409 -31.15 16.98 21.32
C GLN A 409 -30.36 16.05 22.24
N ILE A 410 -29.23 15.55 21.73
CA ILE A 410 -28.34 14.68 22.51
C ILE A 410 -27.00 15.39 22.62
N TYR A 411 -26.57 15.55 23.87
CA TYR A 411 -25.26 16.06 24.23
C TYR A 411 -24.36 14.87 24.56
N PHE A 412 -23.09 14.99 24.21
CA PHE A 412 -22.07 14.17 24.84
C PHE A 412 -21.43 14.98 25.97
N GLY A 413 -21.10 14.31 27.06
CA GLY A 413 -20.62 14.98 28.26
C GLY A 413 -19.58 14.15 29.01
N ALA A 414 -18.78 14.84 29.80
CA ALA A 414 -17.83 14.25 30.71
C ALA A 414 -17.84 14.96 32.07
N ARG A 415 -17.76 14.19 33.14
CA ARG A 415 -17.54 14.66 34.51
C ARG A 415 -16.23 14.12 35.02
N PHE A 416 -15.46 14.98 35.68
CA PHE A 416 -14.20 14.58 36.32
C PHE A 416 -14.15 15.09 37.75
N ASN A 417 -13.61 14.24 38.63
CA ASN A 417 -13.47 14.51 40.06
C ASN A 417 -12.21 15.32 40.42
N SER A 418 -11.21 15.39 39.53
CA SER A 418 -9.91 16.02 39.80
C SER A 418 -9.26 16.64 38.55
N ALA A 419 -8.23 17.47 38.76
CA ALA A 419 -7.46 18.11 37.68
C ALA A 419 -6.45 17.19 36.98
N LYS A 420 -6.35 15.92 37.39
CA LYS A 420 -5.38 14.95 36.83
C LYS A 420 -5.93 14.18 35.62
N TRP A 421 -7.16 14.47 35.23
CA TRP A 421 -7.79 13.85 34.08
C TRP A 421 -7.56 14.65 32.82
N LYS A 422 -7.47 13.95 31.69
CA LYS A 422 -7.41 14.58 30.38
C LYS A 422 -8.14 13.73 29.37
N ILE A 423 -9.05 14.33 28.62
CA ILE A 423 -9.89 13.61 27.66
C ILE A 423 -9.90 14.29 26.31
N MET A 424 -9.99 13.48 25.25
CA MET A 424 -10.08 13.91 23.87
C MET A 424 -11.33 13.34 23.22
N LEU A 425 -11.96 14.15 22.35
CA LEU A 425 -13.03 13.72 21.45
C LEU A 425 -12.47 13.43 20.06
N ASP A 426 -12.84 12.28 19.49
CA ASP A 426 -12.58 11.94 18.09
C ASP A 426 -13.84 11.53 17.31
#